data_AF-A0A1G0JEU5-F1
#
_entry.id   AF-A0A1G0JEU5-F1
#
_cell.length_a   1.000
_cell.length_b   1.000
_cell.length_c   1.000
_cell.angle_alpha   90.00
_cell.angle_beta   90.00
_cell.angle_gamma   90.00
#
_symmetry.space_group_name_H-M   'P 1'
#
loop_
_entity.id
_entity.type
_entity.pdbx_description
1 polymer ?
#
loop_
_entity_poly.entity_id
_entity_poly.type
_entity_poly.pdbx_seq_one_letter_code
_entity_poly.pdbx_strand_id
1 'polypeptide(L)'
;MEIEMKYEIYTNETLPVAACFGLILLIFISPLSAAPSAVDLLDACEHSLQNGFQGIKGDVCIWYVTPCDCDYGKTKEMPRVCLPDSVPVESLARIVVRGLKEQPGLHMENADYAAAMILSRIYPCSE
;
A
#
# COMPACT_ATOMS: atom_id res chain seq x y z
N MET A 1 -5.59 -19.41 -66.81
CA MET A 1 -6.97 -19.25 -67.32
C MET A 1 -7.78 -20.31 -66.62
N GLU A 2 -8.67 -19.88 -65.71
CA GLU A 2 -9.83 -20.64 -65.21
C GLU A 2 -9.52 -21.95 -64.42
N ILE A 3 -10.22 -22.39 -63.37
CA ILE A 3 -11.44 -21.99 -62.67
C ILE A 3 -11.46 -22.80 -61.34
N GLU A 4 -12.00 -22.16 -60.31
CA GLU A 4 -12.73 -22.69 -59.14
C GLU A 4 -12.28 -23.95 -58.37
N MET A 5 -12.07 -23.75 -57.06
CA MET A 5 -12.40 -24.77 -56.06
C MET A 5 -13.47 -24.21 -55.12
N LYS A 6 -14.70 -24.63 -55.40
CA LYS A 6 -15.89 -24.45 -54.57
C LYS A 6 -15.89 -25.55 -53.51
N TYR A 7 -15.80 -25.19 -52.22
CA TYR A 7 -16.34 -26.02 -51.15
C TYR A 7 -16.96 -25.13 -50.08
N GLU A 8 -18.29 -24.99 -50.18
CA GLU A 8 -19.17 -24.54 -49.11
C GLU A 8 -19.01 -25.47 -47.91
N ILE A 9 -18.65 -24.94 -46.74
CA ILE A 9 -18.88 -25.63 -45.47
C ILE A 9 -19.96 -24.86 -44.72
N TYR A 10 -21.10 -25.54 -44.67
CA TYR A 10 -22.36 -25.21 -44.04
C TYR A 10 -22.18 -24.83 -42.57
N THR A 11 -22.73 -23.68 -42.18
CA THR A 11 -22.91 -23.23 -40.80
C THR A 11 -23.90 -24.11 -40.03
N ASN A 12 -23.81 -24.03 -38.69
CA ASN A 12 -24.66 -24.65 -37.66
C ASN A 12 -24.03 -25.98 -37.16
N GLU A 13 -23.69 -26.19 -35.88
CA GLU A 13 -24.54 -26.02 -34.69
C GLU A 13 -23.71 -25.82 -33.39
N THR A 14 -24.24 -24.99 -32.48
CA THR A 14 -24.06 -25.00 -31.02
C THR A 14 -22.63 -25.01 -30.43
N LEU A 15 -22.02 -23.83 -30.27
CA LEU A 15 -20.95 -23.62 -29.29
C LEU A 15 -21.54 -23.49 -27.86
N PRO A 16 -20.94 -24.12 -26.84
CA PRO A 16 -21.47 -24.11 -25.48
C PRO A 16 -21.24 -22.73 -24.83
N VAL A 17 -22.34 -22.00 -24.60
CA VAL A 17 -22.38 -20.72 -23.86
C VAL A 17 -21.89 -20.88 -22.41
N ALA A 18 -21.68 -22.11 -21.94
CA ALA A 18 -21.19 -22.43 -20.61
C ALA A 18 -19.70 -22.09 -20.36
N ALA A 19 -18.89 -21.89 -21.42
CA ALA A 19 -17.46 -21.61 -21.25
C ALA A 19 -17.14 -20.17 -20.81
N CYS A 20 -18.05 -19.21 -21.01
CA CYS A 20 -17.82 -17.80 -20.67
C CYS A 20 -18.27 -17.40 -19.26
N PHE A 21 -19.08 -18.21 -18.58
CA PHE A 21 -19.56 -17.91 -17.22
C PHE A 21 -18.56 -18.26 -16.11
N GLY A 22 -17.58 -19.12 -16.39
CA GLY A 22 -16.56 -19.52 -15.41
C GLY A 22 -15.47 -18.48 -15.16
N LEU A 23 -15.22 -17.57 -16.11
CA LEU A 23 -14.12 -16.61 -16.01
C LEU A 23 -14.46 -15.37 -15.15
N ILE A 24 -15.75 -15.06 -14.96
CA ILE A 24 -16.21 -13.84 -14.25
C ILE A 24 -16.14 -14.01 -12.73
N LEU A 25 -16.12 -15.24 -12.21
CA LEU A 25 -16.10 -15.52 -10.77
C LEU A 25 -14.70 -15.41 -10.11
N LEU A 26 -13.62 -15.30 -10.91
CA LEU A 26 -12.25 -15.20 -10.39
C LEU A 26 -11.78 -13.76 -10.12
N ILE A 27 -12.59 -12.75 -10.44
CA ILE A 27 -12.20 -11.32 -10.32
C ILE A 27 -12.60 -10.71 -8.96
N PHE A 28 -13.45 -11.39 -8.16
CA PHE A 28 -13.83 -10.92 -6.83
C PHE A 28 -12.82 -11.24 -5.71
N ILE A 29 -11.66 -11.79 -6.06
CA ILE A 29 -10.57 -12.03 -5.12
C ILE A 29 -9.62 -10.84 -5.20
N SER A 30 -9.93 -9.75 -4.49
CA SER A 30 -8.96 -8.67 -4.24
C SER A 30 -9.34 -7.86 -3.00
N PRO A 31 -8.37 -7.41 -2.19
CA PRO A 31 -7.12 -8.06 -1.84
C PRO A 31 -7.04 -8.30 -0.33
N LEU A 32 -6.23 -9.28 0.07
CA LEU A 32 -5.56 -9.26 1.36
C LEU A 32 -4.91 -7.88 1.46
N SER A 33 -5.39 -7.00 2.36
CA SER A 33 -4.89 -5.63 2.51
C SER A 33 -3.44 -5.71 2.99
N ALA A 34 -2.52 -5.88 2.06
CA ALA A 34 -1.10 -5.78 2.32
C ALA A 34 -0.83 -4.34 2.75
N ALA A 35 -0.21 -4.18 3.93
CA ALA A 35 0.27 -2.88 4.35
C ALA A 35 1.18 -2.30 3.24
N PRO A 36 1.13 -0.97 3.00
CA PRO A 36 2.01 -0.33 2.03
C PRO A 36 3.47 -0.50 2.43
N SER A 37 4.36 -0.44 1.44
CA SER A 37 5.79 -0.38 1.69
C SER A 37 6.20 1.00 2.22
N ALA A 38 7.40 1.09 2.78
CA ALA A 38 7.94 2.38 3.22
C ALA A 38 8.20 3.35 2.06
N VAL A 39 8.47 2.86 0.83
CA VAL A 39 8.58 3.75 -0.34
C VAL A 39 7.22 4.32 -0.76
N ASP A 40 6.14 3.55 -0.63
CA ASP A 40 4.78 4.06 -0.85
C ASP A 40 4.41 5.10 0.21
N LEU A 41 4.81 4.88 1.47
CA LEU A 41 4.64 5.86 2.54
C LEU A 41 5.43 7.15 2.26
N LEU A 42 6.66 7.04 1.77
CA LEU A 42 7.47 8.20 1.38
C LEU A 42 6.74 9.06 0.34
N ASP A 43 6.27 8.45 -0.76
CA ASP A 43 5.52 9.15 -1.81
C ASP A 43 4.21 9.77 -1.25
N ALA A 44 3.46 9.01 -0.44
CA ALA A 44 2.23 9.49 0.16
C ALA A 44 2.47 10.72 1.06
N CYS A 45 3.51 10.70 1.89
CA CYS A 45 3.82 11.81 2.78
C CYS A 45 4.42 13.01 2.05
N GLU A 46 5.27 12.82 1.05
CA GLU A 46 5.76 13.93 0.24
C GLU A 46 4.63 14.64 -0.50
N HIS A 47 3.71 13.87 -1.09
CA HIS A 47 2.50 14.42 -1.69
C HIS A 47 1.65 15.16 -0.67
N SER A 48 1.43 14.58 0.51
CA SER A 48 0.56 15.15 1.55
C SER A 48 1.12 16.45 2.14
N LEU A 49 2.44 16.54 2.31
CA LEU A 49 3.12 17.75 2.76
C LEU A 49 2.97 18.92 1.77
N GLN A 50 2.78 18.64 0.49
CA GLN A 50 2.59 19.66 -0.56
C GLN A 50 1.11 20.01 -0.77
N ASN A 51 0.19 19.07 -0.50
CA ASN A 51 -1.22 19.18 -0.86
C ASN A 51 -2.17 19.25 0.36
N GLY A 52 -1.64 19.30 1.58
CA GLY A 52 -2.42 19.51 2.80
C GLY A 52 -3.13 18.25 3.35
N PHE A 53 -2.53 17.07 3.17
CA PHE A 53 -3.01 15.80 3.77
C PHE A 53 -4.45 15.41 3.41
N GLN A 54 -4.90 15.69 2.20
CA GLN A 54 -6.24 15.32 1.72
C GLN A 54 -6.22 14.06 0.85
N GLY A 55 -7.36 13.34 0.85
CA GLY A 55 -7.56 12.14 0.05
C GLY A 55 -6.71 10.95 0.49
N ILE A 56 -6.68 9.90 -0.34
CA ILE A 56 -6.10 8.59 0.04
C ILE A 56 -4.63 8.70 0.46
N LYS A 57 -3.82 9.49 -0.26
CA LYS A 57 -2.40 9.70 0.12
C LYS A 57 -2.26 10.44 1.45
N GLY A 58 -3.15 11.40 1.71
CA GLY A 58 -3.28 12.09 2.99
C GLY A 58 -3.57 11.11 4.12
N ASP A 59 -4.60 10.30 3.95
CA ASP A 59 -5.04 9.31 4.94
C ASP A 59 -3.94 8.28 5.22
N VAL A 60 -3.26 7.78 4.18
CA VAL A 60 -2.09 6.89 4.32
C VAL A 60 -0.99 7.59 5.11
N CYS A 61 -0.59 8.80 4.74
CA CYS A 61 0.47 9.48 5.47
C CYS A 61 0.09 9.70 6.95
N ILE A 62 -1.12 10.21 7.23
CA ILE A 62 -1.61 10.43 8.60
C ILE A 62 -1.52 9.12 9.39
N TRP A 63 -2.12 8.04 8.87
CA TRP A 63 -2.23 6.76 9.56
C TRP A 63 -0.87 6.21 10.02
N TYR A 64 0.12 6.17 9.12
CA TYR A 64 1.40 5.52 9.40
C TYR A 64 2.38 6.42 10.17
N VAL A 65 2.23 7.75 10.13
CA VAL A 65 3.12 8.67 10.90
C VAL A 65 2.60 8.95 12.30
N THR A 66 1.40 8.50 12.65
CA THR A 66 0.84 8.53 14.01
C THR A 66 0.67 7.13 14.58
N PRO A 67 1.77 6.38 14.80
CA PRO A 67 1.67 5.02 15.31
C PRO A 67 1.00 4.98 16.69
N CYS A 68 0.09 4.04 16.90
CA CYS A 68 -0.47 3.73 18.22
C CYS A 68 0.15 2.46 18.79
N ASP A 69 0.15 2.34 20.12
CA ASP A 69 0.58 1.11 20.82
C ASP A 69 -0.41 -0.07 20.65
N CYS A 70 -1.40 0.04 19.76
CA CYS A 70 -2.47 -0.95 19.57
C CYS A 70 -1.95 -2.36 19.19
N ASP A 71 -0.78 -2.42 18.55
CA ASP A 71 -0.11 -3.65 18.13
C ASP A 71 1.19 -3.94 18.90
N TYR A 72 1.52 -3.13 19.91
CA TYR A 72 2.68 -3.38 20.75
C TYR A 72 2.56 -4.75 21.45
N GLY A 73 3.61 -5.55 21.36
CA GLY A 73 3.65 -6.90 21.93
C GLY A 73 3.00 -7.99 21.07
N LYS A 74 2.36 -7.66 19.94
CA LYS A 74 1.84 -8.68 18.99
C LYS A 74 2.94 -9.26 18.11
N THR A 75 3.97 -8.48 17.81
CA THR A 75 5.20 -8.94 17.16
C THR A 75 6.39 -8.41 17.96
N LYS A 76 7.41 -9.24 18.16
CA LYS A 76 8.57 -8.93 19.02
C LYS A 76 9.49 -7.85 18.44
N GLU A 77 9.22 -7.40 17.21
CA GLU A 77 10.15 -6.59 16.41
C GLU A 77 9.68 -5.15 16.20
N MET A 78 8.44 -4.79 16.56
CA MET A 78 7.93 -3.43 16.37
C MET A 78 8.45 -2.48 17.48
N PRO A 79 9.21 -1.41 17.16
CA PRO A 79 9.63 -0.43 18.15
C PRO A 79 8.42 0.33 18.71
N ARG A 80 8.46 0.65 20.00
CA ARG A 80 7.48 1.58 20.59
C ARG A 80 7.82 3.01 20.26
N VAL A 81 6.77 3.82 20.10
CA VAL A 81 6.87 5.27 19.89
C VAL A 81 5.99 5.96 20.92
N CYS A 82 6.58 6.79 21.78
CA CYS A 82 5.86 7.55 22.78
C CYS A 82 5.74 9.01 22.34
N LEU A 83 4.74 9.28 21.51
CA LEU A 83 4.44 10.65 21.05
C LEU A 83 3.88 11.49 22.20
N PRO A 84 4.36 12.74 22.38
CA PRO A 84 3.68 13.74 23.20
C PRO A 84 2.26 14.03 22.69
N ASP A 85 1.35 14.43 23.59
CA ASP A 85 -0.08 14.64 23.30
C ASP A 85 -0.39 15.61 22.14
N SER A 86 0.55 16.50 21.81
CA SER A 86 0.30 17.62 20.88
C SER A 86 1.32 17.75 19.75
N VAL A 87 1.94 16.65 19.28
CA VAL A 87 2.81 16.73 18.09
C VAL A 87 1.97 16.83 16.81
N PRO A 88 2.14 17.88 15.99
CA PRO A 88 1.40 17.98 14.73
C PRO A 88 1.79 16.87 13.75
N VAL A 89 0.79 16.33 13.04
CA VAL A 89 1.01 15.30 11.99
C VAL A 89 2.04 15.76 10.96
N GLU A 90 2.01 17.03 10.56
CA GLU A 90 2.97 17.59 9.61
C GLU A 90 4.43 17.44 10.10
N SER A 91 4.67 17.63 11.40
CA SER A 91 6.01 17.46 11.97
C SER A 91 6.45 15.99 11.94
N LEU A 92 5.54 15.07 12.27
CA LEU A 92 5.81 13.63 12.19
C LEU A 92 6.09 13.19 10.75
N ALA A 93 5.29 13.64 9.79
CA ALA A 93 5.49 13.36 8.37
C ALA A 93 6.85 13.86 7.87
N ARG A 94 7.28 15.07 8.25
CA ARG A 94 8.62 15.60 7.89
C ARG A 94 9.75 14.75 8.48
N ILE A 95 9.59 14.27 9.72
CA ILE A 95 10.57 13.38 10.37
C ILE A 95 10.68 12.06 9.60
N VAL A 96 9.54 11.44 9.29
CA VAL A 96 9.49 10.15 8.57
C VAL A 96 10.06 10.30 7.15
N VAL A 97 9.64 11.31 6.38
CA VAL A 97 10.18 11.56 5.02
C VAL A 97 11.69 11.73 5.04
N ARG A 98 12.22 12.52 5.98
CA ARG A 98 13.67 12.69 6.12
C ARG A 98 14.35 11.36 6.46
N GLY A 99 13.83 10.62 7.44
CA GLY A 99 14.40 9.34 7.87
C GLY A 99 14.41 8.28 6.76
N LEU A 100 13.37 8.24 5.91
CA LEU A 100 13.28 7.34 4.76
C LEU A 100 14.22 7.72 3.62
N LYS A 101 14.48 9.02 3.42
CA LYS A 101 15.50 9.49 2.46
C LYS A 101 16.92 9.15 2.91
N GLU A 102 17.17 9.27 4.21
CA GLU A 102 18.49 9.00 4.80
C GLU A 102 18.78 7.49 4.93
N GLN A 103 17.75 6.64 4.92
CA GLN A 103 17.88 5.19 5.09
C GLN A 103 17.19 4.39 3.97
N PRO A 104 17.76 4.35 2.75
CA PRO A 104 17.18 3.61 1.63
C PRO A 104 16.95 2.11 1.90
N GLY A 105 17.69 1.52 2.85
CA GLY A 105 17.48 0.14 3.28
C GLY A 105 16.10 -0.16 3.88
N LEU A 106 15.36 0.87 4.31
CA LEU A 106 14.00 0.71 4.84
C LEU A 106 12.93 0.66 3.74
N HIS A 107 13.23 0.99 2.49
CA HIS A 107 12.22 1.19 1.44
C HIS A 107 11.34 -0.03 1.17
N MET A 108 11.89 -1.23 1.33
CA MET A 108 11.18 -2.50 1.11
C MET A 108 10.45 -3.00 2.36
N GLU A 109 10.66 -2.37 3.51
CA GLU A 109 9.97 -2.73 4.75
C GLU A 109 8.52 -2.26 4.74
N ASN A 110 7.72 -2.83 5.63
CA ASN A 110 6.36 -2.37 5.87
C ASN A 110 6.36 -0.94 6.42
N ALA A 111 5.40 -0.12 5.98
CA ALA A 111 5.25 1.28 6.37
C ALA A 111 5.20 1.48 7.90
N ASP A 112 4.43 0.66 8.63
CA ASP A 112 4.34 0.73 10.09
C ASP A 112 5.71 0.59 10.76
N TYR A 113 6.45 -0.45 10.35
CA TYR A 113 7.76 -0.76 10.92
C TYR A 113 8.77 0.35 10.61
N ALA A 114 8.85 0.79 9.36
CA ALA A 114 9.79 1.84 8.98
C ALA A 114 9.49 3.17 9.69
N ALA A 115 8.21 3.56 9.78
CA ALA A 115 7.80 4.76 10.50
C ALA A 115 8.11 4.66 12.00
N ALA A 116 7.78 3.54 12.64
CA ALA A 116 8.08 3.30 14.05
C ALA A 116 9.58 3.28 14.33
N MET A 117 10.39 2.66 13.46
CA MET A 117 11.85 2.64 13.55
C MET A 117 12.46 4.04 13.48
N ILE A 118 11.91 4.94 12.66
CA ILE A 118 12.37 6.33 12.57
C ILE A 118 11.91 7.13 13.79
N LEU A 119 10.62 7.05 14.12
CA LEU A 119 10.00 7.86 15.17
C LEU A 119 10.47 7.46 16.57
N SER A 120 10.70 6.17 16.84
CA SER A 120 11.18 5.68 18.15
C SER A 120 12.55 6.22 18.54
N ARG A 121 13.38 6.65 17.58
CA ARG A 121 14.67 7.31 17.86
C ARG A 121 14.51 8.74 18.37
N ILE A 122 13.41 9.41 17.97
CA ILE A 122 13.11 10.79 18.37
C ILE A 122 12.18 10.82 19.58
N TYR A 123 11.26 9.87 19.64
CA TYR A 123 10.22 9.72 20.67
C TYR A 123 10.30 8.34 21.34
N PRO A 124 11.42 8.02 22.01
CA PRO A 124 11.54 6.76 22.74
C PRO A 124 10.60 6.76 23.94
N CYS A 125 10.02 5.61 24.24
CA CYS A 125 9.32 5.40 25.50
C CYS A 125 10.32 5.27 26.65
N SER A 126 10.11 5.97 27.76
CA SER A 126 10.80 5.69 29.01
C SER A 126 10.33 4.37 29.60
N GLU A 127 11.22 3.68 30.32
CA GLU A 127 10.84 2.49 31.11
C GLU A 127 9.85 2.80 32.23
#